data_AF-A0A851F2J3-F1
#
_entry.id   AF-A0A851F2J3-F1
#
_cell.length_a   1.000
_cell.length_b   1.000
_cell.length_c   1.000
_cell.angle_alpha   90.00
_cell.angle_beta   90.00
_cell.angle_gamma   90.00
#
_symmetry.space_group_name_H-M   'P 1'
#
loop_
_entity.id
_entity.type
_entity.pdbx_description
1 polymer ?
#
loop_
_entity_poly.entity_id
_entity_poly.type
_entity_poly.pdbx_seq_one_letter_code
_entity_poly.pdbx_strand_id
1 'polypeptide(L)'
;ALEQGSDLEKAFATVVLVFNNYADTTGKLTRAETKNLLQTQFWHFIQGQENKLIYQEIISDLNEKPEDKIDFEDFMTILVILTLTSDLLEEITNNET
;
A
#
# COMPACT_ATOMS: atom_id res chain seq x y z
N ALA A 1 13.53 19.95 -3.99
CA ALA A 1 12.44 20.08 -3.01
C ALA A 1 12.52 18.97 -1.96
N LEU A 2 12.52 17.69 -2.35
CA LEU A 2 12.57 16.56 -1.40
C LEU A 2 13.85 16.47 -0.55
N GLU A 3 15.00 16.96 -1.04
CA GLU A 3 16.25 16.99 -0.27
C GLU A 3 16.12 17.76 1.05
N GLN A 4 15.27 18.80 1.08
CA GLN A 4 15.04 19.64 2.26
C GLN A 4 13.79 19.25 3.05
N GLY A 5 13.04 18.23 2.62
CA GLY A 5 11.83 17.78 3.33
C GLY A 5 12.15 17.08 4.66
N SER A 6 11.20 17.13 5.58
CA SER A 6 11.16 16.24 6.75
C SER A 6 11.06 14.78 6.34
N ASP A 7 11.37 13.86 7.25
CA ASP A 7 11.35 12.42 6.94
C ASP A 7 9.96 11.93 6.54
N LEU A 8 8.90 12.49 7.15
CA LEU A 8 7.52 12.19 6.79
C LEU A 8 7.17 12.67 5.38
N GLU A 9 7.55 13.89 5.01
CA GLU A 9 7.34 14.42 3.66
C GLU A 9 8.08 13.58 2.61
N LYS A 10 9.32 13.18 2.92
CA LYS A 10 10.11 12.27 2.06
C LYS A 10 9.46 10.90 1.93
N ALA A 11 8.92 10.34 3.01
CA ALA A 11 8.22 9.06 2.98
C ALA A 11 6.98 9.14 2.08
N PHE A 12 6.12 10.15 2.25
CA PHE A 12 4.95 10.33 1.40
C PHE A 12 5.30 10.62 -0.06
N ALA A 13 6.34 11.42 -0.32
CA ALA A 13 6.82 11.62 -1.67
C ALA A 13 7.31 10.32 -2.32
N THR A 14 7.95 9.44 -1.53
CA THR A 14 8.34 8.10 -1.99
C THR A 14 7.12 7.26 -2.33
N VAL A 15 6.05 7.30 -1.53
CA VAL A 15 4.80 6.60 -1.84
C VAL A 15 4.18 7.09 -3.15
N VAL A 16 4.16 8.42 -3.38
CA VAL A 16 3.68 9.01 -4.64
C VAL A 16 4.53 8.55 -5.83
N LEU A 17 5.86 8.53 -5.70
CA LEU A 17 6.75 8.06 -6.76
C LEU A 17 6.55 6.57 -7.07
N VAL A 18 6.40 5.73 -6.05
CA VAL A 18 6.11 4.30 -6.23
C VAL A 18 4.78 4.11 -6.95
N PHE A 19 3.70 4.79 -6.52
CA PHE A 19 2.41 4.70 -7.20
C PHE A 19 2.50 5.12 -8.68
N ASN A 20 3.12 6.27 -8.95
CA ASN A 20 3.24 6.80 -10.32
C ASN A 20 4.08 5.92 -11.24
N ASN A 21 5.00 5.10 -10.71
CA ASN A 21 5.79 4.16 -11.51
C ASN A 21 4.97 2.97 -12.04
N TYR A 22 3.85 2.66 -11.38
CA TYR A 22 2.95 1.59 -11.81
C TYR A 22 1.69 2.15 -12.49
N ALA A 23 1.31 3.39 -12.16
CA ALA A 23 0.12 4.03 -12.73
C ALA A 23 0.24 4.25 -14.23
N ASP A 24 -0.88 4.13 -14.93
CA ASP A 24 -0.96 4.40 -16.36
C ASP A 24 -0.98 5.90 -16.69
N THR A 25 -1.14 6.23 -17.97
CA THR A 25 -1.21 7.62 -18.45
C THR A 25 -2.38 8.43 -17.89
N THR A 26 -3.37 7.78 -17.26
CA THR A 26 -4.50 8.41 -16.59
C THR A 26 -4.28 8.63 -15.10
N GLY A 27 -3.12 8.23 -14.58
CA GLY A 27 -2.77 8.35 -13.16
C GLY A 27 -3.49 7.34 -12.28
N LYS A 28 -3.81 6.16 -12.81
CA LYS A 28 -4.54 5.10 -12.10
C LYS A 28 -3.86 3.75 -12.24
N LEU A 29 -4.14 2.87 -11.28
CA LEU A 29 -3.71 1.48 -11.25
C LEU A 29 -4.89 0.57 -11.54
N THR A 30 -4.69 -0.52 -12.28
CA THR A 30 -5.65 -1.63 -12.21
C THR A 30 -5.58 -2.28 -10.83
N ARG A 31 -6.67 -2.93 -10.41
CA ARG A 31 -6.70 -3.70 -9.16
C ARG A 31 -5.64 -4.82 -9.15
N ALA A 32 -5.39 -5.44 -10.30
CA ALA A 32 -4.32 -6.42 -10.46
C ALA A 32 -2.91 -5.83 -10.25
N GLU A 33 -2.63 -4.67 -10.85
CA GLU A 33 -1.36 -3.96 -10.64
C GLU A 33 -1.21 -3.51 -9.19
N THR A 34 -2.28 -3.08 -8.54
CA THR A 34 -2.29 -2.72 -7.12
C THR A 34 -1.88 -3.90 -6.26
N LYS A 35 -2.49 -5.08 -6.50
CA LYS A 35 -2.12 -6.31 -5.79
C LYS A 35 -0.64 -6.66 -6.00
N ASN A 36 -0.14 -6.53 -7.23
CA ASN A 36 1.27 -6.77 -7.54
C ASN A 36 2.20 -5.76 -6.82
N LEU A 37 1.83 -4.48 -6.80
CA LEU A 37 2.56 -3.43 -6.09
C LEU A 37 2.65 -3.77 -4.60
N LEU A 38 1.55 -4.13 -3.95
CA LEU A 38 1.54 -4.53 -2.54
C LEU A 38 2.44 -5.74 -2.28
N GLN A 39 2.39 -6.75 -3.16
CA GLN A 39 3.23 -7.96 -3.03
C GLN A 39 4.72 -7.71 -3.27
N THR A 40 5.10 -6.64 -3.97
CA THR A 40 6.50 -6.35 -4.33
C THR A 40 7.14 -5.26 -3.50
N GLN A 41 6.39 -4.20 -3.16
CA GLN A 41 6.88 -3.02 -2.43
C GLN A 41 6.39 -2.99 -0.98
N PHE A 42 5.35 -3.74 -0.63
CA PHE A 42 4.71 -3.70 0.69
C PHE A 42 4.69 -5.06 1.42
N TRP A 43 5.48 -6.02 0.93
CA TRP A 43 5.48 -7.41 1.37
C TRP A 43 5.62 -7.58 2.88
N HIS A 44 6.57 -6.89 3.51
CA HIS A 44 6.83 -7.06 4.95
C HIS A 44 5.67 -6.60 5.85
N PHE A 45 4.83 -5.67 5.38
CA PHE A 45 3.64 -5.27 6.12
C PHE A 45 2.47 -6.26 5.94
N ILE A 46 2.41 -6.97 4.81
CA ILE A 46 1.32 -7.91 4.52
C ILE A 46 1.67 -9.38 4.83
N GLN A 47 2.94 -9.71 4.98
CA GLN A 47 3.40 -11.04 5.33
C GLN A 47 2.82 -11.45 6.70
N GLY A 48 2.25 -12.65 6.79
CA GLY A 48 1.63 -13.15 8.02
C GLY A 48 0.20 -12.65 8.25
N GLN A 49 -0.31 -11.75 7.41
CA GLN A 49 -1.66 -11.18 7.51
C GLN A 49 -2.72 -12.04 6.79
N GLU A 50 -2.35 -13.15 6.15
CA GLU A 50 -3.20 -13.91 5.23
C GLU A 50 -4.48 -14.48 5.87
N ASN A 51 -4.47 -14.66 7.18
CA ASN A 51 -5.61 -15.17 7.95
C ASN A 51 -6.48 -14.07 8.56
N LYS A 52 -6.08 -12.79 8.47
CA LYS A 52 -6.87 -11.68 9.02
C LYS A 52 -8.01 -11.33 8.07
N LEU A 53 -9.21 -11.14 8.61
CA LEU A 53 -10.43 -10.87 7.82
C LEU A 53 -10.27 -9.66 6.90
N ILE A 54 -9.74 -8.55 7.42
CA ILE A 54 -9.54 -7.31 6.65
C ILE A 54 -8.61 -7.54 5.46
N TYR A 55 -7.52 -8.30 5.64
CA TYR A 55 -6.61 -8.63 4.54
C TYR A 55 -7.32 -9.46 3.47
N GLN A 56 -8.10 -10.47 3.87
CA GLN A 56 -8.86 -11.31 2.94
C GLN A 56 -9.90 -10.52 2.17
N GLU A 57 -10.60 -9.58 2.82
CA GLU A 57 -11.57 -8.68 2.18
C GLU A 57 -10.90 -7.81 1.12
N ILE A 58 -9.78 -7.16 1.45
CA ILE A 58 -9.02 -6.32 0.50
C ILE A 58 -8.53 -7.16 -0.69
N ILE A 59 -7.91 -8.32 -0.44
CA ILE A 59 -7.39 -9.16 -1.52
C ILE A 59 -8.53 -9.72 -2.38
N SER A 60 -9.68 -10.03 -1.79
CA SER A 60 -10.87 -10.47 -2.53
C SER A 60 -11.42 -9.35 -3.41
N ASP A 61 -11.58 -8.14 -2.89
CA ASP A 61 -12.04 -6.96 -3.63
C ASP A 61 -11.10 -6.62 -4.80
N LEU A 62 -9.79 -6.76 -4.62
CA LEU A 62 -8.82 -6.60 -5.71
C LEU A 62 -8.90 -7.71 -6.78
N ASN A 63 -9.38 -8.91 -6.44
CA ASN A 63 -9.51 -10.02 -7.38
C ASN A 63 -10.86 -10.06 -8.12
N GLU A 64 -11.90 -9.39 -7.61
CA GLU A 64 -13.25 -9.47 -8.19
C GLU A 64 -13.30 -8.89 -9.61
N LYS A 65 -12.60 -7.78 -9.84
CA LYS A 65 -12.54 -7.07 -11.14
C LYS A 65 -11.12 -6.58 -11.42
N PRO A 66 -10.17 -7.47 -11.75
CA PRO A 66 -8.75 -7.15 -11.78
C PRO A 66 -8.37 -5.99 -12.73
N GLU A 67 -9.17 -5.75 -13.76
CA GLU A 67 -9.04 -4.68 -14.75
C GLU A 67 -9.61 -3.32 -14.33
N ASP A 68 -10.49 -3.27 -13.31
CA ASP A 68 -11.03 -2.02 -12.80
C ASP A 68 -9.92 -1.17 -12.22
N LYS A 69 -10.06 0.15 -12.34
CA LYS A 69 -9.02 1.10 -11.96
C LYS A 69 -9.30 1.73 -10.61
N ILE A 70 -8.26 1.85 -9.81
CA ILE A 70 -8.23 2.62 -8.57
C ILE A 70 -7.34 3.85 -8.74
N ASP A 71 -7.68 4.93 -8.07
CA ASP A 71 -6.85 6.13 -8.03
C ASP A 71 -5.92 6.14 -6.81
N PHE A 72 -5.20 7.24 -6.63
CA PHE A 72 -4.23 7.39 -5.55
C PHE A 72 -4.90 7.41 -4.17
N GLU A 73 -6.12 7.94 -4.04
CA GLU A 73 -6.84 8.01 -2.77
C GLU A 73 -7.24 6.60 -2.31
N ASP A 74 -7.79 5.81 -3.22
CA ASP A 74 -8.12 4.40 -2.98
C ASP A 74 -6.88 3.60 -2.58
N PHE A 75 -5.77 3.78 -3.32
CA PHE A 75 -4.50 3.12 -3.02
C PHE A 75 -3.96 3.48 -1.63
N MET A 76 -3.96 4.77 -1.28
CA MET A 76 -3.52 5.23 0.04
C MET A 76 -4.39 4.68 1.16
N THR A 77 -5.71 4.57 0.92
CA THR A 77 -6.65 3.98 1.86
C THR A 77 -6.28 2.52 2.13
N ILE A 78 -6.02 1.73 1.08
CA ILE A 78 -5.58 0.34 1.20
C ILE A 78 -4.25 0.25 1.97
N LEU A 79 -3.26 1.09 1.63
CA LEU A 79 -1.96 1.11 2.32
C LEU A 79 -2.13 1.37 3.83
N VAL A 80 -2.93 2.37 4.20
CA VAL A 80 -3.17 2.71 5.61
C VAL A 80 -3.85 1.54 6.34
N ILE A 81 -4.90 0.96 5.76
CA ILE A 81 -5.62 -0.18 6.38
C ILE A 81 -4.68 -1.36 6.60
N LEU A 82 -3.87 -1.73 5.59
CA LEU A 82 -2.91 -2.82 5.69
C LEU A 82 -1.81 -2.52 6.71
N THR A 83 -1.33 -1.28 6.76
CA THR A 83 -0.35 -0.83 7.76
C THR A 83 -0.88 -1.02 9.18
N LEU A 84 -2.09 -0.52 9.44
CA LEU A 84 -2.75 -0.61 10.76
C LEU A 84 -3.10 -2.06 11.15
N THR A 85 -3.29 -2.92 10.16
CA THR A 85 -3.56 -4.35 10.38
C THR A 85 -2.26 -5.14 10.62
N SER A 86 -1.10 -4.60 10.23
CA SER A 86 0.17 -5.32 10.22
C SER A 86 0.75 -5.59 11.60
N ASP A 87 1.22 -6.82 11.82
CA ASP A 87 1.98 -7.15 13.04
C ASP A 87 3.32 -6.40 13.08
N LEU A 88 3.92 -6.11 11.92
CA LEU A 88 5.17 -5.35 11.85
C LEU A 88 5.02 -3.93 12.40
N LEU A 89 3.86 -3.29 12.20
CA LEU A 89 3.61 -1.98 12.79
C LEU A 89 3.64 -2.05 14.30
N GLU A 90 2.96 -3.05 14.88
CA GLU A 90 2.96 -3.31 16.32
C GLU A 90 4.38 -3.57 16.83
N GLU A 91 5.16 -4.41 16.14
CA GLU A 91 6.56 -4.70 16.47
C GLU A 91 7.43 -3.43 16.47
N ILE A 92 7.32 -2.58 15.45
CA ILE A 92 8.07 -1.31 15.38
C ILE A 92 7.70 -0.42 16.57
N THR A 93 6.40 -0.24 16.83
CA THR A 93 5.95 0.64 17.92
C THR A 93 6.33 0.13 19.31
N ASN A 94 6.36 -1.20 19.51
CA ASN A 94 6.73 -1.82 20.78
C ASN A 94 8.24 -1.88 21.01
N ASN A 95 9.06 -1.92 19.95
CA ASN A 95 10.52 -1.89 20.05
C ASN A 95 11.09 -0.47 20.27
N GLU A 96 10.25 0.56 20.11
CA GLU A 96 10.61 1.96 20.42
C GLU A 96 10.29 2.37 21.88
N THR A 97 9.74 1.45 22.69
CA THR A 97 9.51 1.61 24.16
C THR A 97 10.48 0.80 25.00
#